data_AF-A0AAN6D9J8-F1
#
_entry.id   AF-A0AAN6D9J8-F1
#
_cell.length_a   1.000
_cell.length_b   1.000
_cell.length_c   1.000
_cell.angle_alpha   90.00
_cell.angle_beta   90.00
_cell.angle_gamma   90.00
#
_symmetry.space_group_name_H-M   'P 1'
#
loop_
_entity.id
_entity.type
_entity.pdbx_description
1 polymer ?
#
loop_
_entity_poly.entity_id
_entity_poly.type
_entity_poly.pdbx_seq_one_letter_code
_entity_poly.pdbx_strand_id
1 'polypeptide(L)'
;MSVPQVSVVSLDGKATSSSLPLPAVFKAPIRPDIVHSVFTRVNKNKRQAYAVAENAGHQTSAESWGTGRAVARIPRVGGGGTHRSGQAAFGNMCRGGRMFAPTKIWRRWHVKVNLNEKRYATASAIAATAVQSLVLARGHRVEEIPQIPLVVSSELESVTKTKEAVAVLKAVGAHKDVVKVIKSKKMRAGKGKMRGRRFTQRRGPLIVYGEDKGLVKAFRNLPGVETAPVTALGLLQLAPGAHLGRFVIWTESAFAALDSVYQSKSGYALPANIVSNTDVTRLINSAEIQAVVRPAGQATQKRTHVLKKNPLKNKQVLLRLNPYAKAFSEKKLGSAKAENKPGKPSKGQFLEVLKSN
;
A
#
# COMPACT_ATOMS: atom_id res chain seq x y z
N MET A 1 -0.72 4.40 33.43
CA MET A 1 -1.62 3.54 32.62
C MET A 1 -1.29 2.10 32.93
N SER A 2 -2.29 1.28 33.28
CA SER A 2 -2.13 -0.16 33.46
C SER A 2 -1.67 -0.81 32.15
N VAL A 3 -0.77 -1.80 32.25
CA VAL A 3 -0.35 -2.60 31.09
C VAL A 3 -1.32 -3.76 30.95
N PRO A 4 -1.93 -3.99 29.78
CA PRO A 4 -2.82 -5.14 29.59
C PRO A 4 -2.03 -6.43 29.77
N GLN A 5 -2.67 -7.41 30.40
CA GLN A 5 -2.12 -8.74 30.65
C GLN A 5 -2.49 -9.67 29.48
N VAL A 6 -1.55 -10.52 29.08
CA VAL A 6 -1.73 -11.52 28.03
C VAL A 6 -1.61 -12.90 28.67
N SER A 7 -2.64 -13.73 28.59
CA SER A 7 -2.60 -15.08 29.14
C SER A 7 -1.71 -16.02 28.31
N VAL A 8 -1.03 -16.94 29.00
CA VAL A 8 -0.22 -17.98 28.36
C VAL A 8 -1.11 -19.20 28.07
N VAL A 9 -0.95 -19.78 26.89
CA VAL A 9 -1.69 -20.98 26.47
C VAL A 9 -0.78 -22.21 26.58
N SER A 10 -1.26 -23.31 27.15
CA SER A 10 -0.54 -24.59 27.20
C SER A 10 -0.44 -25.22 25.80
N LEU A 11 0.40 -26.27 25.67
CA LEU A 11 0.52 -27.01 24.41
C LEU A 11 -0.78 -27.71 23.98
N ASP A 12 -1.69 -27.97 24.93
CA ASP A 12 -3.01 -28.55 24.71
C ASP A 12 -4.08 -27.50 24.32
N GLY A 13 -3.69 -26.24 24.17
CA GLY A 13 -4.60 -25.16 23.76
C GLY A 13 -5.47 -24.59 24.89
N LYS A 14 -5.22 -24.97 26.14
CA LYS A 14 -5.94 -24.43 27.31
C LYS A 14 -5.23 -23.19 27.84
N ALA A 15 -5.99 -22.18 28.27
CA ALA A 15 -5.42 -21.03 28.96
C ALA A 15 -4.85 -21.46 30.32
N THR A 16 -3.61 -21.08 30.60
CA THR A 16 -2.95 -21.26 31.89
C THR A 16 -3.30 -20.07 32.80
N SER A 17 -3.14 -20.24 34.12
CA SER A 17 -3.29 -19.15 35.10
C SER A 17 -2.20 -18.08 35.00
N SER A 18 -1.09 -18.36 34.30
CA SER A 18 -0.01 -17.40 34.07
C SER A 18 -0.41 -16.35 33.03
N SER A 19 -0.06 -15.10 33.32
CA SER A 19 -0.22 -13.98 32.40
C SER A 19 1.02 -13.10 32.44
N LEU A 20 1.31 -12.46 31.29
CA LEU A 20 2.46 -11.59 31.12
C LEU A 20 2.01 -10.19 30.75
N PRO A 21 2.69 -9.15 31.25
CA PRO A 21 2.42 -7.79 30.80
C PRO A 21 2.77 -7.66 29.31
N LEU A 22 1.94 -6.94 28.55
CA LEU A 22 2.21 -6.62 27.16
C LEU A 22 3.50 -5.79 27.02
N PRO A 23 4.53 -6.28 26.29
CA PRO A 23 5.78 -5.56 26.08
C PRO A 23 5.57 -4.18 25.45
N ALA A 24 6.43 -3.22 25.80
CA ALA A 24 6.30 -1.83 25.39
C ALA A 24 6.34 -1.64 23.86
N VAL A 25 7.01 -2.54 23.13
CA VAL A 25 7.09 -2.50 21.66
C VAL A 25 5.71 -2.59 20.99
N PHE A 26 4.72 -3.23 21.60
CA PHE A 26 3.37 -3.31 21.02
C PHE A 26 2.62 -1.97 21.08
N LYS A 27 3.08 -1.01 21.89
CA LYS A 27 2.56 0.36 21.95
C LYS A 27 3.27 1.31 20.98
N ALA A 28 4.28 0.82 20.25
CA ALA A 28 5.00 1.63 19.28
C ALA A 28 4.07 2.03 18.12
N PRO A 29 4.27 3.23 17.52
CA PRO A 29 3.47 3.70 16.40
C PRO A 29 3.54 2.75 15.21
N ILE A 30 2.37 2.35 14.69
CA ILE A 30 2.27 1.56 13.47
C ILE A 30 2.35 2.52 12.26
N ARG A 31 3.47 2.49 11.52
CA ARG A 31 3.73 3.33 10.34
C ARG A 31 3.87 2.50 9.05
N PRO A 32 2.77 2.29 8.30
CA PRO A 32 2.81 1.49 7.07
C PRO A 32 3.73 2.06 5.99
N ASP A 33 3.87 3.37 5.91
CA ASP A 33 4.73 4.10 4.99
C ASP A 33 6.22 3.83 5.23
N ILE A 34 6.67 3.91 6.49
CA ILE A 34 8.05 3.59 6.88
C ILE A 34 8.32 2.11 6.63
N VAL A 35 7.40 1.24 7.01
CA VAL A 35 7.50 -0.22 6.79
C VAL A 35 7.63 -0.53 5.30
N HIS A 36 6.85 0.12 4.44
CA HIS A 36 6.93 -0.04 2.99
C HIS A 36 8.27 0.46 2.42
N SER A 37 8.68 1.67 2.79
CA SER A 37 9.97 2.24 2.39
C SER A 37 11.14 1.31 2.74
N VAL A 38 11.22 0.88 4.00
CA VAL A 38 12.30 0.00 4.49
C VAL A 38 12.21 -1.37 3.84
N PHE A 39 11.01 -1.97 3.74
CA PHE A 39 10.84 -3.29 3.13
C PHE A 39 11.36 -3.32 1.70
N THR A 40 11.01 -2.34 0.87
CA THR A 40 11.46 -2.31 -0.54
C THR A 40 12.98 -2.22 -0.68
N ARG A 41 13.66 -1.51 0.23
CA ARG A 41 15.12 -1.37 0.26
C ARG A 41 15.80 -2.64 0.77
N VAL A 42 15.33 -3.19 1.89
CA VAL A 42 15.88 -4.42 2.50
C VAL A 42 15.67 -5.63 1.59
N ASN A 43 14.51 -5.74 0.93
CA ASN A 43 14.21 -6.87 0.03
C ASN A 43 15.09 -6.90 -1.23
N LYS A 44 15.73 -5.78 -1.61
CA LYS A 44 16.72 -5.75 -2.70
C LYS A 44 18.05 -6.39 -2.31
N ASN A 45 18.35 -6.57 -1.02
CA ASN A 45 19.67 -6.96 -0.56
C ASN A 45 20.00 -8.46 -0.74
N LYS A 46 19.05 -9.29 -1.22
CA LYS A 46 19.27 -10.70 -1.57
C LYS A 46 19.40 -10.93 -3.09
N ARG A 47 19.55 -9.87 -3.88
CA ARG A 47 19.66 -9.98 -5.35
C ARG A 47 21.06 -10.44 -5.75
N GLN A 48 21.13 -11.31 -6.75
CA GLN A 48 22.37 -11.67 -7.42
C GLN A 48 22.55 -10.79 -8.66
N ALA A 49 23.79 -10.38 -8.94
CA ALA A 49 24.11 -9.59 -10.11
C ALA A 49 23.87 -10.40 -11.40
N TYR A 50 23.42 -9.72 -12.45
CA TYR A 50 23.32 -10.28 -13.79
C TYR A 50 23.85 -9.26 -14.80
N ALA A 51 24.59 -9.74 -15.79
CA ALA A 51 25.17 -8.94 -16.86
C ALA A 51 25.21 -9.76 -18.16
N VAL A 52 25.22 -9.07 -19.30
CA VAL A 52 25.54 -9.69 -20.60
C VAL A 52 27.06 -9.76 -20.75
N ALA A 53 27.55 -10.74 -21.49
CA ALA A 53 28.98 -10.83 -21.81
C ALA A 53 29.46 -9.57 -22.53
N GLU A 54 30.64 -9.08 -22.17
CA GLU A 54 31.17 -7.80 -22.66
C GLU A 54 31.45 -7.79 -24.16
N ASN A 55 31.91 -8.92 -24.69
CA ASN A 55 32.19 -9.11 -26.11
C ASN A 55 30.96 -9.50 -26.95
N ALA A 56 29.77 -9.65 -26.33
CA ALA A 56 28.57 -10.07 -27.04
C ALA A 56 28.16 -9.06 -28.12
N GLY A 57 28.04 -9.53 -29.36
CA GLY A 57 27.73 -8.68 -30.52
C GLY A 57 28.91 -7.87 -31.04
N HIS A 58 30.13 -8.08 -30.53
CA HIS A 58 31.38 -7.43 -30.97
C HIS A 58 32.43 -8.41 -31.52
N GLN A 59 32.10 -9.68 -31.68
CA GLN A 59 33.01 -10.72 -32.20
C GLN A 59 33.09 -10.75 -33.75
N THR A 60 32.71 -9.66 -34.43
CA THR A 60 32.70 -9.56 -35.89
C THR A 60 33.58 -8.42 -36.35
N SER A 61 34.37 -8.58 -37.42
CA SER A 61 35.21 -7.54 -38.04
C SER A 61 34.42 -6.65 -39.03
N ALA A 62 33.18 -6.31 -38.70
CA ALA A 62 32.29 -5.60 -39.61
C ALA A 62 32.66 -4.12 -39.77
N GLU A 63 32.61 -3.61 -41.00
CA GLU A 63 32.89 -2.21 -41.31
C GLU A 63 31.73 -1.61 -42.12
N SER A 64 31.53 -0.29 -42.03
CA SER A 64 30.51 0.37 -42.82
C SER A 64 30.96 0.49 -44.28
N TRP A 65 30.06 0.15 -45.21
CA TRP A 65 30.33 0.34 -46.63
C TRP A 65 30.16 1.81 -47.10
N GLY A 66 29.82 2.73 -46.20
CA GLY A 66 29.62 4.14 -46.52
C GLY A 66 28.34 4.42 -47.32
N THR A 67 28.31 5.58 -47.97
CA THR A 67 27.23 6.00 -48.88
C THR A 67 27.49 5.51 -50.31
N GLY A 68 26.52 5.68 -51.22
CA GLY A 68 26.72 5.43 -52.66
C GLY A 68 26.56 3.96 -53.12
N ARG A 69 26.15 3.05 -52.22
CA ARG A 69 25.96 1.62 -52.51
C ARG A 69 24.50 1.16 -52.41
N ALA A 70 23.54 2.09 -52.48
CA ALA A 70 22.10 1.85 -52.34
C ALA A 70 21.69 1.07 -51.06
N VAL A 71 22.48 1.16 -49.99
CA VAL A 71 22.22 0.50 -48.70
C VAL A 71 22.52 1.43 -47.52
N ALA A 72 21.87 1.20 -46.37
CA ALA A 72 22.05 2.02 -45.16
C ALA A 72 23.49 1.94 -44.59
N ARG A 73 23.96 2.97 -43.90
CA ARG A 73 25.37 3.12 -43.43
C ARG A 73 25.80 2.27 -42.21
N ILE A 74 25.01 1.30 -41.79
CA ILE A 74 25.36 0.43 -40.66
C ILE A 74 26.56 -0.47 -41.01
N PRO A 75 27.48 -0.78 -40.07
CA PRO A 75 28.57 -1.73 -40.32
C PRO A 75 28.04 -3.09 -40.78
N ARG A 76 28.70 -3.68 -41.78
CA ARG A 76 28.35 -4.97 -42.37
C ARG A 76 29.51 -5.95 -42.28
N VAL A 77 29.19 -7.22 -42.07
CA VAL A 77 30.19 -8.29 -42.03
C VAL A 77 30.82 -8.45 -43.42
N GLY A 78 32.15 -8.46 -43.47
CA GLY A 78 32.91 -8.64 -44.71
C GLY A 78 32.95 -10.09 -45.22
N GLY A 79 33.79 -10.33 -46.22
CA GLY A 79 33.97 -11.63 -46.86
C GLY A 79 32.84 -12.05 -47.80
N GLY A 80 32.82 -13.32 -48.19
CA GLY A 80 31.82 -13.93 -49.06
C GLY A 80 31.66 -15.43 -48.77
N GLY A 81 30.76 -16.11 -49.49
CA GLY A 81 30.56 -17.56 -49.35
C GLY A 81 29.76 -18.01 -48.11
N THR A 82 29.30 -17.07 -47.27
CA THR A 82 28.40 -17.37 -46.15
C THR A 82 27.18 -16.46 -46.18
N HIS A 83 26.03 -16.95 -45.70
CA HIS A 83 24.81 -16.14 -45.56
C HIS A 83 24.95 -14.98 -44.56
N ARG A 84 26.05 -14.93 -43.78
CA ARG A 84 26.31 -13.86 -42.82
C ARG A 84 27.01 -12.66 -43.45
N SER A 85 27.79 -12.87 -44.51
CA SER A 85 28.48 -11.80 -45.25
C SER A 85 27.46 -10.78 -45.81
N GLY A 86 27.77 -9.49 -45.69
CA GLY A 86 26.87 -8.39 -46.11
C GLY A 86 25.73 -8.06 -45.13
N GLN A 87 25.52 -8.84 -44.06
CA GLN A 87 24.52 -8.50 -43.05
C GLN A 87 25.02 -7.43 -42.08
N ALA A 88 24.10 -6.63 -41.53
CA ALA A 88 24.41 -5.62 -40.51
C ALA A 88 24.93 -6.23 -39.20
N ALA A 89 25.80 -5.49 -38.51
CA ALA A 89 26.45 -5.88 -37.26
C ALA A 89 26.57 -4.70 -36.29
N PHE A 90 26.97 -4.99 -35.04
CA PHE A 90 27.15 -4.07 -33.92
C PHE A 90 25.94 -3.27 -33.42
N GLY A 91 25.04 -2.82 -34.30
CA GLY A 91 23.88 -2.02 -33.92
C GLY A 91 22.90 -2.78 -33.01
N ASN A 92 22.24 -2.06 -32.10
CA ASN A 92 21.19 -2.62 -31.23
C ASN A 92 19.92 -3.02 -31.97
N MET A 93 19.70 -2.46 -33.16
CA MET A 93 18.64 -2.87 -34.07
C MET A 93 19.02 -4.08 -34.94
N CYS A 94 20.28 -4.51 -34.92
CA CYS A 94 20.78 -5.58 -35.79
C CYS A 94 20.60 -6.95 -35.12
N ARG A 95 20.16 -7.94 -35.90
CA ARG A 95 20.18 -9.36 -35.48
C ARG A 95 21.62 -9.78 -35.17
N GLY A 96 21.86 -10.30 -33.96
CA GLY A 96 23.20 -10.68 -33.51
C GLY A 96 24.13 -9.50 -33.16
N GLY A 97 23.62 -8.27 -33.17
CA GLY A 97 24.34 -7.09 -32.66
C GLY A 97 24.31 -7.00 -31.13
N ARG A 98 25.01 -6.02 -30.57
CA ARG A 98 25.01 -5.76 -29.12
C ARG A 98 23.73 -5.03 -28.70
N MET A 99 23.27 -5.24 -27.46
CA MET A 99 22.13 -4.45 -26.94
C MET A 99 22.50 -2.99 -26.65
N PHE A 100 21.51 -2.10 -26.63
CA PHE A 100 21.68 -0.75 -26.10
C PHE A 100 21.91 -0.79 -24.58
N ALA A 101 22.85 0.01 -24.08
CA ALA A 101 23.28 0.06 -22.69
C ALA A 101 23.42 -1.34 -22.04
N PRO A 102 24.40 -2.16 -22.49
CA PRO A 102 24.62 -3.51 -21.97
C PRO A 102 24.59 -3.56 -20.44
N THR A 103 23.94 -4.58 -19.88
CA THR A 103 23.85 -4.73 -18.42
C THR A 103 25.24 -5.00 -17.84
N LYS A 104 25.58 -4.27 -16.78
CA LYS A 104 26.88 -4.34 -16.12
C LYS A 104 26.74 -4.74 -14.66
N ILE A 105 27.76 -5.44 -14.15
CA ILE A 105 27.77 -6.00 -12.79
C ILE A 105 27.78 -4.92 -11.70
N TRP A 106 28.39 -3.75 -11.97
CA TRP A 106 28.53 -2.65 -11.00
C TRP A 106 27.25 -1.82 -10.80
N ARG A 107 26.11 -2.26 -11.33
CA ARG A 107 24.79 -1.70 -10.96
C ARG A 107 24.65 -1.71 -9.43
N ARG A 108 24.05 -0.68 -8.85
CA ARG A 108 23.73 -0.66 -7.40
C ARG A 108 22.64 -1.69 -7.07
N TRP A 109 23.04 -2.87 -6.58
CA TRP A 109 22.12 -3.96 -6.23
C TRP A 109 21.53 -3.80 -4.83
N HIS A 110 22.40 -3.50 -3.86
CA HIS A 110 22.07 -3.35 -2.45
C HIS A 110 21.74 -1.90 -2.12
N VAL A 111 20.78 -1.72 -1.21
CA VAL A 111 20.35 -0.41 -0.73
C VAL A 111 20.59 -0.33 0.77
N LYS A 112 21.38 0.66 1.17
CA LYS A 112 21.61 0.99 2.58
C LYS A 112 20.32 1.60 3.16
N VAL A 113 20.05 1.28 4.41
CA VAL A 113 18.94 1.83 5.19
C VAL A 113 19.49 2.25 6.53
N ASN A 114 19.03 3.39 7.03
CA ASN A 114 19.43 3.87 8.35
C ASN A 114 19.06 2.83 9.41
N LEU A 115 19.97 2.58 10.34
CA LEU A 115 19.76 1.56 11.37
C LEU A 115 18.50 1.84 12.18
N ASN A 116 18.27 3.11 12.55
CA ASN A 116 17.10 3.51 13.30
C ASN A 116 15.79 3.36 12.50
N GLU A 117 15.79 3.72 11.20
CA GLU A 117 14.62 3.52 10.32
C GLU A 117 14.28 2.03 10.19
N LYS A 118 15.30 1.17 10.09
CA LYS A 118 15.11 -0.29 10.06
C LYS A 118 14.51 -0.82 11.38
N ARG A 119 14.98 -0.32 12.52
CA ARG A 119 14.47 -0.67 13.86
C ARG A 119 13.04 -0.16 14.08
N TYR A 120 12.74 1.04 13.60
CA TYR A 120 11.39 1.61 13.58
C TYR A 120 10.43 0.69 12.83
N ALA A 121 10.77 0.34 11.58
CA ALA A 121 9.93 -0.53 10.76
C ALA A 121 9.70 -1.90 11.42
N THR A 122 10.70 -2.48 12.08
CA THR A 122 10.51 -3.73 12.84
C THR A 122 9.60 -3.55 14.05
N ALA A 123 9.74 -2.45 14.80
CA ALA A 123 8.87 -2.16 15.95
C ALA A 123 7.42 -1.96 15.52
N SER A 124 7.16 -1.15 14.48
CA SER A 124 5.83 -1.00 13.88
C SER A 124 5.25 -2.31 13.38
N ALA A 125 6.08 -3.18 12.79
CA ALA A 125 5.64 -4.48 12.31
C ALA A 125 5.29 -5.44 13.44
N ILE A 126 6.00 -5.41 14.57
CA ILE A 126 5.65 -6.18 15.79
C ILE A 126 4.36 -5.63 16.41
N ALA A 127 4.24 -4.31 16.56
CA ALA A 127 3.01 -3.71 17.08
C ALA A 127 1.77 -4.13 16.26
N ALA A 128 1.91 -4.19 14.94
CA ALA A 128 0.84 -4.63 14.05
C ALA A 128 0.45 -6.12 14.21
N THR A 129 1.27 -6.98 14.81
CA THR A 129 0.90 -8.40 15.03
C THR A 129 -0.04 -8.57 16.21
N ALA A 130 -0.13 -7.58 17.11
CA ALA A 130 -1.11 -7.54 18.20
C ALA A 130 -2.52 -7.14 17.72
N VAL A 131 -2.65 -6.58 16.51
CA VAL A 131 -3.90 -6.03 16.01
C VAL A 131 -4.62 -7.05 15.12
N GLN A 132 -5.67 -7.68 15.66
CA GLN A 132 -6.43 -8.73 14.97
C GLN A 132 -6.96 -8.30 13.60
N SER A 133 -7.43 -7.05 13.46
CA SER A 133 -7.94 -6.53 12.18
C SER A 133 -6.85 -6.49 11.09
N LEU A 134 -5.61 -6.16 11.42
CA LEU A 134 -4.49 -6.18 10.48
C LEU A 134 -4.10 -7.62 10.13
N VAL A 135 -4.15 -8.54 11.10
CA VAL A 135 -3.84 -9.97 10.88
C VAL A 135 -4.85 -10.63 9.94
N LEU A 136 -6.15 -10.35 10.13
CA LEU A 136 -7.23 -10.81 9.26
C LEU A 136 -7.15 -10.19 7.86
N ALA A 137 -6.91 -8.87 7.76
CA ALA A 137 -6.78 -8.17 6.48
C ALA A 137 -5.65 -8.74 5.61
N ARG A 138 -4.60 -9.29 6.23
CA ARG A 138 -3.49 -9.95 5.53
C ARG A 138 -3.85 -11.37 5.01
N GLY A 139 -4.98 -11.91 5.42
CA GLY A 139 -5.48 -13.24 5.03
C GLY A 139 -4.92 -14.38 5.88
N HIS A 140 -4.60 -14.10 7.16
CA HIS A 140 -4.38 -15.16 8.14
C HIS A 140 -5.71 -15.66 8.71
N ARG A 141 -5.79 -16.98 8.97
CA ARG A 141 -6.97 -17.61 9.57
C ARG A 141 -6.82 -17.63 11.09
N VAL A 142 -7.32 -16.58 11.74
CA VAL A 142 -7.23 -16.35 13.18
C VAL A 142 -8.60 -16.13 13.82
N GLU A 143 -9.68 -16.48 13.12
CA GLU A 143 -11.06 -16.23 13.55
C GLU A 143 -11.42 -17.01 14.84
N GLU A 144 -10.79 -18.17 15.07
CA GLU A 144 -11.03 -19.05 16.23
C GLU A 144 -9.99 -18.90 17.34
N ILE A 145 -9.02 -18.01 17.18
CA ILE A 145 -7.97 -17.80 18.18
C ILE A 145 -8.55 -16.92 19.30
N PRO A 146 -8.42 -17.31 20.58
CA PRO A 146 -9.09 -16.63 21.68
C PRO A 146 -8.58 -15.20 21.90
N GLN A 147 -7.28 -14.97 21.70
CA GLN A 147 -6.67 -13.65 21.87
C GLN A 147 -5.42 -13.48 21.00
N ILE A 148 -5.08 -12.22 20.73
CA ILE A 148 -3.86 -11.81 20.03
C ILE A 148 -3.24 -10.65 20.84
N PRO A 149 -1.91 -10.62 21.10
CA PRO A 149 -0.89 -11.61 20.73
C PRO A 149 -1.12 -13.01 21.31
N LEU A 150 -0.85 -14.04 20.51
CA LEU A 150 -0.95 -15.43 20.97
C LEU A 150 0.38 -15.85 21.62
N VAL A 151 0.34 -16.15 22.91
CA VAL A 151 1.50 -16.59 23.70
C VAL A 151 1.28 -18.04 24.14
N VAL A 152 2.27 -18.89 23.88
CA VAL A 152 2.26 -20.32 24.20
C VAL A 152 3.37 -20.62 25.20
N SER A 153 3.18 -21.62 26.06
CA SER A 153 4.18 -22.08 27.04
C SER A 153 5.56 -22.29 26.40
N SER A 154 6.60 -21.98 27.17
CA SER A 154 8.02 -22.15 26.77
C SER A 154 8.38 -23.62 26.50
N GLU A 155 7.56 -24.58 26.93
CA GLU A 155 7.69 -26.00 26.59
C GLU A 155 7.70 -26.26 25.06
N LEU A 156 7.10 -25.36 24.27
CA LEU A 156 7.11 -25.43 22.81
C LEU A 156 8.53 -25.49 22.23
N GLU A 157 9.50 -24.86 22.90
CA GLU A 157 10.89 -24.78 22.47
C GLU A 157 11.59 -26.14 22.41
N SER A 158 11.15 -27.07 23.28
CA SER A 158 11.70 -28.42 23.42
C SER A 158 11.04 -29.45 22.50
N VAL A 159 10.04 -29.05 21.70
CA VAL A 159 9.38 -29.96 20.75
C VAL A 159 10.34 -30.32 19.62
N THR A 160 10.66 -31.61 19.48
CA THR A 160 11.64 -32.11 18.49
C THR A 160 10.97 -32.77 17.29
N LYS A 161 9.82 -33.42 17.47
CA LYS A 161 9.13 -34.14 16.37
C LYS A 161 8.13 -33.25 15.65
N THR A 162 8.15 -33.29 14.32
CA THR A 162 7.21 -32.54 13.48
C THR A 162 5.75 -32.96 13.71
N LYS A 163 5.49 -34.24 14.04
CA LYS A 163 4.15 -34.72 14.37
C LYS A 163 3.58 -34.03 15.61
N GLU A 164 4.39 -33.89 16.65
CA GLU A 164 4.04 -33.18 17.89
C GLU A 164 3.84 -31.69 17.62
N ALA A 165 4.73 -31.06 16.85
CA ALA A 165 4.56 -29.67 16.42
C ALA A 165 3.23 -29.40 15.70
N VAL A 166 2.77 -30.32 14.84
CA VAL A 166 1.44 -30.23 14.19
C VAL A 166 0.31 -30.39 15.20
N ALA A 167 0.46 -31.27 16.19
CA ALA A 167 -0.54 -31.47 17.23
C ALA A 167 -0.72 -30.19 18.07
N VAL A 168 0.37 -29.55 18.46
CA VAL A 168 0.31 -28.26 19.18
C VAL A 168 -0.37 -27.18 18.35
N LEU A 169 -0.03 -27.02 17.07
CA LEU A 169 -0.69 -26.03 16.21
C LEU A 169 -2.19 -26.28 16.04
N LYS A 170 -2.64 -27.54 16.10
CA LYS A 170 -4.06 -27.87 16.10
C LYS A 170 -4.72 -27.48 17.41
N ALA A 171 -4.10 -27.84 18.53
CA ALA A 171 -4.61 -27.56 19.86
C ALA A 171 -4.76 -26.04 20.11
N VAL A 172 -3.77 -25.25 19.69
CA VAL A 172 -3.77 -23.78 19.84
C VAL A 172 -4.62 -23.06 18.76
N GLY A 173 -5.27 -23.79 17.84
CA GLY A 173 -6.15 -23.23 16.80
C GLY A 173 -5.44 -22.62 15.58
N ALA A 174 -4.10 -22.68 15.52
CA ALA A 174 -3.29 -22.15 14.42
C ALA A 174 -3.29 -23.03 13.14
N HIS A 175 -3.79 -24.27 13.22
CA HIS A 175 -3.69 -25.23 12.12
C HIS A 175 -4.46 -24.80 10.85
N LYS A 176 -5.56 -24.04 10.98
CA LYS A 176 -6.30 -23.52 9.83
C LYS A 176 -5.43 -22.63 8.93
N ASP A 177 -4.52 -21.86 9.53
CA ASP A 177 -3.59 -21.02 8.78
C ASP A 177 -2.53 -21.85 8.02
N VAL A 178 -2.13 -23.00 8.56
CA VAL A 178 -1.25 -23.96 7.88
C VAL A 178 -1.98 -24.67 6.74
N VAL A 179 -3.23 -25.11 6.96
CA VAL A 179 -4.07 -25.74 5.92
C VAL A 179 -4.27 -24.79 4.74
N LYS A 180 -4.47 -23.49 4.99
CA LYS A 180 -4.50 -22.45 3.95
C LYS A 180 -3.23 -22.47 3.09
N VAL A 181 -2.05 -22.60 3.70
CA VAL A 181 -0.79 -22.68 2.93
C VAL A 181 -0.77 -23.91 2.03
N ILE A 182 -1.10 -25.09 2.58
CA ILE A 182 -1.11 -26.35 1.83
C ILE A 182 -2.02 -26.25 0.61
N LYS A 183 -3.26 -25.76 0.78
CA LYS A 183 -4.25 -25.59 -0.31
C LYS A 183 -3.83 -24.53 -1.34
N SER A 184 -2.91 -23.63 -1.00
CA SER A 184 -2.52 -22.52 -1.87
C SER A 184 -1.36 -22.82 -2.83
N LYS A 185 -0.76 -24.01 -2.74
CA LYS A 185 0.39 -24.37 -3.58
C LYS A 185 -0.03 -24.44 -5.05
N LYS A 186 0.52 -23.55 -5.86
CA LYS A 186 0.28 -23.48 -7.32
C LYS A 186 1.60 -23.38 -8.08
N MET A 187 1.58 -23.78 -9.34
CA MET A 187 2.72 -23.57 -10.24
C MET A 187 2.87 -22.06 -10.51
N ARG A 188 4.10 -21.54 -10.47
CA ARG A 188 4.36 -20.11 -10.68
C ARG A 188 4.00 -19.70 -12.10
N ALA A 189 3.33 -18.57 -12.28
CA ALA A 189 3.10 -18.01 -13.61
C ALA A 189 4.41 -17.54 -14.28
N GLY A 190 4.46 -17.62 -15.62
CA GLY A 190 5.57 -17.11 -16.44
C GLY A 190 6.89 -17.89 -16.36
N LYS A 191 7.98 -17.25 -16.82
CA LYS A 191 9.32 -17.84 -16.98
C LYS A 191 10.06 -18.10 -15.65
N GLY A 192 9.49 -17.73 -14.50
CA GLY A 192 10.10 -18.00 -13.20
C GLY A 192 10.21 -19.50 -12.88
N LYS A 193 9.35 -20.32 -13.49
CA LYS A 193 9.30 -21.77 -13.27
C LYS A 193 10.61 -22.47 -13.58
N MET A 194 11.24 -22.10 -14.70
CA MET A 194 12.53 -22.64 -15.16
C MET A 194 13.76 -22.02 -14.44
N ARG A 195 13.56 -21.04 -13.55
CA ARG A 195 14.64 -20.31 -12.85
C ARG A 195 14.67 -20.65 -11.35
N GLY A 196 14.50 -21.93 -11.01
CA GLY A 196 14.52 -22.43 -9.62
C GLY A 196 13.34 -21.98 -8.74
N ARG A 197 12.28 -21.40 -9.31
CA ARG A 197 11.13 -20.84 -8.57
C ARG A 197 9.80 -21.45 -9.05
N ARG A 198 9.75 -22.79 -9.14
CA ARG A 198 8.65 -23.55 -9.76
C ARG A 198 7.28 -23.35 -9.10
N PHE A 199 7.23 -23.28 -7.77
CA PHE A 199 5.97 -23.19 -7.03
C PHE A 199 5.81 -21.85 -6.29
N THR A 200 4.56 -21.50 -6.02
CA THR A 200 4.13 -20.39 -5.16
C THR A 200 3.15 -20.91 -4.14
N GLN A 201 3.24 -20.42 -2.90
CA GLN A 201 2.29 -20.72 -1.82
C GLN A 201 2.19 -19.51 -0.88
N ARG A 202 1.15 -19.45 -0.06
CA ARG A 202 0.99 -18.42 0.99
C ARG A 202 1.99 -18.64 2.13
N ARG A 203 2.15 -17.64 2.98
CA ARG A 203 2.87 -17.76 4.26
C ARG A 203 1.87 -18.08 5.38
N GLY A 204 2.30 -18.93 6.30
CA GLY A 204 1.58 -19.31 7.51
C GLY A 204 2.09 -18.52 8.72
N PRO A 205 1.92 -19.07 9.94
CA PRO A 205 2.33 -18.41 11.16
C PRO A 205 3.86 -18.24 11.23
N LEU A 206 4.29 -17.23 11.99
CA LEU A 206 5.67 -17.09 12.44
C LEU A 206 5.74 -17.50 13.91
N ILE A 207 6.60 -18.44 14.25
CA ILE A 207 6.82 -18.86 15.63
C ILE A 207 8.07 -18.16 16.15
N VAL A 208 7.94 -17.41 17.23
CA VAL A 208 9.05 -16.69 17.86
C VAL A 208 9.42 -17.37 19.16
N TYR A 209 10.70 -17.68 19.30
CA TYR A 209 11.26 -18.40 20.45
C TYR A 209 12.39 -17.61 21.12
N GLY A 210 12.63 -17.89 22.40
CA GLY A 210 13.75 -17.37 23.17
C GLY A 210 15.01 -18.19 22.89
N GLU A 211 14.93 -19.50 23.07
CA GLU A 211 16.03 -20.45 22.85
C GLU A 211 15.61 -21.60 21.92
N ASP A 212 16.50 -22.08 21.06
CA ASP A 212 16.22 -23.24 20.20
C ASP A 212 16.66 -24.54 20.87
N LYS A 213 15.70 -25.30 21.40
CA LYS A 213 15.90 -26.64 21.98
C LYS A 213 15.44 -27.78 21.06
N GLY A 214 15.27 -27.50 19.76
CA GLY A 214 14.80 -28.45 18.76
C GLY A 214 13.60 -27.95 17.94
N LEU A 215 12.92 -26.90 18.40
CA LEU A 215 11.78 -26.26 17.76
C LEU A 215 12.05 -25.94 16.29
N VAL A 216 13.21 -25.36 15.95
CA VAL A 216 13.46 -24.96 14.55
C VAL A 216 13.40 -26.16 13.61
N LYS A 217 13.98 -27.31 14.01
CA LYS A 217 13.95 -28.54 13.20
C LYS A 217 12.55 -29.14 13.13
N ALA A 218 11.80 -29.11 14.23
CA ALA A 218 10.44 -29.64 14.30
C ALA A 218 9.48 -28.91 13.35
N PHE A 219 9.58 -27.57 13.27
CA PHE A 219 8.68 -26.74 12.47
C PHE A 219 9.15 -26.48 11.02
N ARG A 220 10.45 -26.67 10.70
CA ARG A 220 11.02 -26.36 9.36
C ARG A 220 10.32 -27.06 8.19
N ASN A 221 9.84 -28.29 8.38
CA ASN A 221 9.21 -29.06 7.31
C ASN A 221 7.73 -28.69 7.08
N LEU A 222 7.13 -27.91 7.98
CA LEU A 222 5.73 -27.51 7.86
C LEU A 222 5.56 -26.40 6.81
N PRO A 223 4.71 -26.58 5.77
CA PRO A 223 4.57 -25.60 4.72
C PRO A 223 4.14 -24.22 5.23
N GLY A 224 4.98 -23.22 4.99
CA GLY A 224 4.70 -21.80 5.26
C GLY A 224 4.84 -21.36 6.70
N VAL A 225 5.07 -22.29 7.64
CA VAL A 225 5.51 -21.94 9.00
C VAL A 225 6.95 -21.47 8.93
N GLU A 226 7.25 -20.36 9.58
CA GLU A 226 8.62 -19.89 9.75
C GLU A 226 8.90 -19.75 11.24
N THR A 227 10.16 -19.88 11.62
CA THR A 227 10.62 -19.67 12.99
C THR A 227 11.61 -18.51 13.01
N ALA A 228 11.68 -17.77 14.12
CA ALA A 228 12.66 -16.72 14.33
C ALA A 228 13.00 -16.59 15.83
N PRO A 229 14.27 -16.38 16.20
CA PRO A 229 14.60 -16.04 17.58
C PRO A 229 14.17 -14.59 17.86
N VAL A 230 13.81 -14.29 19.11
CA VAL A 230 13.41 -12.94 19.55
C VAL A 230 14.48 -11.88 19.28
N THR A 231 15.76 -12.29 19.32
CA THR A 231 16.92 -11.41 19.09
C THR A 231 17.12 -11.01 17.62
N ALA A 232 16.61 -11.80 16.67
CA ALA A 232 16.85 -11.61 15.22
C ALA A 232 15.55 -11.47 14.41
N LEU A 233 14.53 -10.81 14.96
CA LEU A 233 13.27 -10.57 14.27
C LEU A 233 13.45 -9.71 13.01
N GLY A 234 13.31 -10.35 11.85
CA GLY A 234 13.47 -9.72 10.54
C GLY A 234 12.18 -9.09 10.00
N LEU A 235 12.27 -7.87 9.48
CA LEU A 235 11.13 -7.19 8.84
C LEU A 235 10.51 -8.00 7.69
N LEU A 236 11.34 -8.70 6.90
CA LEU A 236 10.85 -9.50 5.78
C LEU A 236 9.95 -10.66 6.23
N GLN A 237 10.16 -11.15 7.45
CA GLN A 237 9.31 -12.15 8.07
C GLN A 237 8.09 -11.48 8.71
N LEU A 238 8.23 -10.36 9.42
CA LEU A 238 7.11 -9.72 10.12
C LEU A 238 6.09 -9.05 9.18
N ALA A 239 6.56 -8.40 8.11
CA ALA A 239 5.71 -7.74 7.11
C ALA A 239 6.02 -8.21 5.68
N PRO A 240 5.81 -9.51 5.33
CA PRO A 240 6.11 -10.02 4.00
C PRO A 240 5.26 -9.29 2.93
N GLY A 241 5.93 -8.73 1.94
CA GLY A 241 5.32 -7.91 0.90
C GLY A 241 5.04 -6.47 1.33
N ALA A 242 5.66 -5.98 2.41
CA ALA A 242 5.36 -4.69 3.05
C ALA A 242 3.95 -4.59 3.65
N HIS A 243 3.22 -5.70 3.76
CA HIS A 243 1.90 -5.74 4.39
C HIS A 243 2.04 -6.13 5.85
N LEU A 244 1.53 -5.27 6.74
CA LEU A 244 1.52 -5.42 8.19
C LEU A 244 0.54 -6.50 8.66
N GLY A 245 0.70 -6.99 9.89
CA GLY A 245 -0.20 -7.96 10.51
C GLY A 245 0.09 -9.40 10.12
N ARG A 246 1.31 -9.90 10.35
CA ARG A 246 1.54 -11.35 10.27
C ARG A 246 0.98 -12.04 11.51
N PHE A 247 0.43 -13.24 11.35
CA PHE A 247 0.10 -14.07 12.49
C PHE A 247 1.38 -14.60 13.15
N VAL A 248 1.64 -14.16 14.38
CA VAL A 248 2.82 -14.52 15.17
C VAL A 248 2.38 -15.28 16.42
N ILE A 249 3.03 -16.40 16.67
CA ILE A 249 2.90 -17.23 17.87
C ILE A 249 4.18 -17.01 18.68
N TRP A 250 4.05 -16.50 19.90
CA TRP A 250 5.17 -16.23 20.78
C TRP A 250 5.31 -17.37 21.79
N THR A 251 6.52 -17.79 22.11
CA THR A 251 6.76 -18.51 23.36
C THR A 251 6.77 -17.52 24.52
N GLU A 252 6.38 -17.97 25.71
CA GLU A 252 6.39 -17.18 26.94
C GLU A 252 7.78 -16.57 27.20
N SER A 253 8.85 -17.35 27.07
CA SER A 253 10.24 -16.88 27.18
C SER A 253 10.57 -15.77 26.17
N ALA A 254 10.14 -15.92 24.90
CA ALA A 254 10.35 -14.91 23.87
C ALA A 254 9.58 -13.62 24.16
N PHE A 255 8.35 -13.75 24.65
CA PHE A 255 7.48 -12.63 24.95
C PHE A 255 8.02 -11.81 26.13
N ALA A 256 8.47 -12.49 27.19
CA ALA A 256 9.10 -11.87 28.35
C ALA A 256 10.44 -11.20 27.99
N ALA A 257 11.24 -11.81 27.12
CA ALA A 257 12.54 -11.26 26.69
C ALA A 257 12.43 -10.02 25.78
N LEU A 258 11.25 -9.75 25.21
CA LEU A 258 11.09 -8.75 24.14
C LEU A 258 11.45 -7.33 24.60
N ASP A 259 11.11 -6.93 25.82
CA ASP A 259 11.46 -5.61 26.36
C ASP A 259 12.98 -5.46 26.56
N SER A 260 13.63 -6.48 27.11
CA SER A 260 15.09 -6.52 27.29
C SER A 260 15.84 -6.42 25.94
N VAL A 261 15.32 -7.07 24.88
CA VAL A 261 15.91 -6.99 23.52
C VAL A 261 15.87 -5.56 22.95
N TYR A 262 14.85 -4.76 23.30
CA TYR A 262 14.79 -3.37 22.86
C TYR A 262 15.58 -2.42 23.76
N GLN A 263 15.69 -2.70 25.06
CA GLN A 263 16.48 -1.93 26.02
C GLN A 263 18.00 -2.12 25.85
N SER A 264 18.44 -3.33 25.50
CA SER A 264 19.88 -3.66 25.31
C SER A 264 20.51 -3.01 24.07
N LYS A 265 19.73 -2.36 23.21
CA LYS A 265 20.24 -1.70 22.00
C LYS A 265 20.86 -0.35 22.39
N SER A 266 22.19 -0.25 22.29
CA SER A 266 22.92 0.99 22.53
C SER A 266 22.32 2.19 21.76
N GLY A 267 22.06 3.27 22.49
CA GLY A 267 21.52 4.54 21.98
C GLY A 267 20.14 4.43 21.35
N TYR A 268 19.34 3.39 21.65
CA TYR A 268 18.03 3.19 21.04
C TYR A 268 16.90 3.38 22.04
N ALA A 269 15.93 4.21 21.65
CA ALA A 269 14.63 4.30 22.31
C ALA A 269 13.54 3.84 21.33
N LEU A 270 12.44 3.30 21.86
CA LEU A 270 11.27 3.03 21.05
C LEU A 270 10.71 4.33 20.47
N PRO A 271 10.16 4.31 19.24
CA PRO A 271 9.57 5.52 18.67
C PRO A 271 8.42 6.05 19.51
N ALA A 272 8.40 7.36 19.75
CA ALA A 272 7.31 8.03 20.43
C ALA A 272 6.12 8.28 19.50
N ASN A 273 4.92 8.27 20.06
CA ASN A 273 3.71 8.66 19.34
C ASN A 273 3.64 10.20 19.25
N ILE A 274 3.32 10.72 18.06
CA ILE A 274 3.09 12.15 17.85
C ILE A 274 1.68 12.60 18.27
N VAL A 275 0.75 11.64 18.42
CA VAL A 275 -0.61 11.85 18.90
C VAL A 275 -0.86 10.87 20.04
N SER A 276 -1.48 11.32 21.13
CA SER A 276 -1.73 10.50 22.34
C SER A 276 -2.81 9.45 22.15
N ASN A 277 -3.83 9.72 21.32
CA ASN A 277 -4.93 8.80 21.03
C ASN A 277 -5.23 8.79 19.52
N THR A 278 -5.32 7.60 18.93
CA THR A 278 -5.64 7.41 17.52
C THR A 278 -7.14 7.51 17.22
N ASP A 279 -8.00 7.36 18.23
CA ASP A 279 -9.44 7.56 18.08
C ASP A 279 -9.78 9.05 18.11
N VAL A 280 -9.72 9.65 16.93
CA VAL A 280 -10.04 11.07 16.71
C VAL A 280 -11.51 11.33 17.00
N THR A 281 -12.41 10.37 16.77
CA THR A 281 -13.84 10.57 17.02
C THR A 281 -14.15 10.70 18.51
N ARG A 282 -13.48 9.90 19.35
CA ARG A 282 -13.55 10.05 20.81
C ARG A 282 -13.04 11.41 21.27
N LEU A 283 -11.95 11.90 20.68
CA LEU A 283 -11.43 13.24 21.01
C LEU A 283 -12.43 14.32 20.60
N ILE A 284 -12.93 14.29 19.36
CA ILE A 284 -13.93 15.25 18.86
C ILE A 284 -15.18 15.28 19.74
N ASN A 285 -15.63 14.11 20.20
CA ASN A 285 -16.83 13.97 21.03
C ASN A 285 -16.56 14.18 22.54
N SER A 286 -15.38 14.63 22.94
CA SER A 286 -15.09 14.91 24.35
C SER A 286 -15.87 16.13 24.84
N ALA A 287 -16.16 16.17 26.15
CA ALA A 287 -16.97 17.22 26.75
C ALA A 287 -16.34 18.61 26.53
N GLU A 288 -15.01 18.69 26.61
CA GLU A 288 -14.24 19.92 26.44
C GLU A 288 -14.38 20.49 25.02
N ILE A 289 -14.37 19.62 24.00
CA ILE A 289 -14.55 20.06 22.60
C ILE A 289 -16.01 20.40 22.33
N GLN A 290 -16.95 19.53 22.73
CA GLN A 290 -18.37 19.74 22.47
C GLN A 290 -18.95 20.96 23.20
N ALA A 291 -18.36 21.40 24.32
CA ALA A 291 -18.76 22.62 25.02
C ALA A 291 -18.47 23.91 24.22
N VAL A 292 -17.49 23.90 23.31
CA VAL A 292 -17.06 25.08 22.54
C VAL A 292 -17.55 25.01 21.08
N VAL A 293 -17.78 23.82 20.55
CA VAL A 293 -18.20 23.63 19.16
C VAL A 293 -19.63 24.13 18.93
N ARG A 294 -19.80 24.97 17.91
CA ARG A 294 -21.12 25.45 17.44
C ARG A 294 -22.00 24.28 16.96
N PRO A 295 -23.34 24.38 17.05
CA PRO A 295 -24.24 23.36 16.53
C PRO A 295 -23.99 23.10 15.04
N ALA A 296 -23.94 21.82 14.67
CA ALA A 296 -23.75 21.43 13.28
C ALA A 296 -25.00 21.78 12.44
N GLY A 297 -24.77 22.29 11.22
CA GLY A 297 -25.83 22.44 10.22
C GLY A 297 -26.22 21.08 9.60
N GLN A 298 -27.11 21.11 8.61
CA GLN A 298 -27.45 19.90 7.85
C GLN A 298 -26.21 19.34 7.12
N ALA A 299 -25.98 18.03 7.24
CA ALA A 299 -24.85 17.34 6.61
C ALA A 299 -24.88 17.46 5.08
N THR A 300 -26.07 17.52 4.50
CA THR A 300 -26.28 17.77 3.07
C THR A 300 -26.94 19.13 2.89
N GLN A 301 -26.32 19.97 2.06
CA GLN A 301 -26.90 21.26 1.72
C GLN A 301 -28.06 21.07 0.75
N LYS A 302 -29.24 21.58 1.13
CA LYS A 302 -30.38 21.66 0.22
C LYS A 302 -30.00 22.57 -0.95
N ARG A 303 -29.95 22.01 -2.16
CA ARG A 303 -29.69 22.80 -3.38
C ARG A 303 -30.86 23.71 -3.66
N THR A 304 -30.74 24.97 -3.29
CA THR A 304 -31.69 26.01 -3.65
C THR A 304 -31.37 26.56 -5.03
N HIS A 305 -32.40 26.89 -5.81
CA HIS A 305 -32.25 27.53 -7.13
C HIS A 305 -31.37 26.74 -8.13
N VAL A 306 -31.68 25.45 -8.31
CA VAL A 306 -30.94 24.56 -9.23
C VAL A 306 -31.08 24.95 -10.70
N LEU A 307 -32.21 25.55 -11.08
CA LEU A 307 -32.49 25.99 -12.44
C LEU A 307 -33.15 27.36 -12.38
N LYS A 308 -32.54 28.34 -13.06
CA LYS A 308 -33.10 29.68 -13.19
C LYS A 308 -34.32 29.61 -14.10
N LYS A 309 -35.51 29.77 -13.53
CA LYS A 309 -36.78 29.82 -14.28
C LYS A 309 -36.97 31.24 -14.82
N ASN A 310 -37.17 31.39 -16.14
CA ASN A 310 -37.35 32.70 -16.78
C ASN A 310 -38.72 33.32 -16.39
N PRO A 311 -38.74 34.51 -15.75
CA PRO A 311 -39.99 35.16 -15.31
C PRO A 311 -40.93 35.52 -16.47
N LEU A 312 -40.39 35.96 -17.61
CA LEU A 312 -41.21 36.37 -18.76
C LEU A 312 -42.00 35.20 -19.38
N LYS A 313 -41.49 33.97 -19.20
CA LYS A 313 -42.14 32.73 -19.69
C LYS A 313 -42.87 31.97 -18.57
N ASN A 314 -42.60 32.27 -17.30
CA ASN A 314 -43.17 31.56 -16.15
C ASN A 314 -43.87 32.53 -15.20
N LYS A 315 -45.20 32.62 -15.30
CA LYS A 315 -46.04 33.55 -14.54
C LYS A 315 -45.89 33.41 -13.02
N GLN A 316 -45.72 32.18 -12.50
CA GLN A 316 -45.52 31.94 -11.06
C GLN A 316 -44.22 32.57 -10.54
N VAL A 317 -43.16 32.54 -11.36
CA VAL A 317 -41.87 33.15 -10.99
C VAL A 317 -41.91 34.68 -11.18
N LEU A 318 -42.61 35.18 -12.21
CA LEU A 318 -42.86 36.61 -12.37
C LEU A 318 -43.60 37.20 -11.18
N LEU A 319 -44.66 36.54 -10.73
CA LEU A 319 -45.45 37.00 -9.58
C LEU A 319 -44.67 36.89 -8.26
N ARG A 320 -43.80 35.89 -8.12
CA ARG A 320 -42.89 35.79 -6.97
C ARG A 320 -41.90 36.95 -6.90
N LEU A 321 -41.42 37.42 -8.05
CA LEU A 321 -40.42 38.50 -8.14
C LEU A 321 -41.05 39.90 -8.15
N ASN A 322 -42.18 40.07 -8.83
CA ASN A 322 -42.86 41.35 -8.98
C ASN A 322 -44.38 41.19 -8.81
N PRO A 323 -44.93 41.54 -7.63
CA PRO A 323 -46.36 41.44 -7.37
C PRO A 323 -47.20 42.41 -8.23
N TYR A 324 -46.63 43.53 -8.70
CA TYR A 324 -47.33 44.51 -9.55
C TYR A 324 -47.72 43.94 -10.92
N ALA A 325 -47.05 42.87 -11.37
CA ALA A 325 -47.37 42.20 -12.62
C ALA A 325 -48.83 41.68 -12.68
N LYS A 326 -49.45 41.38 -11.52
CA LYS A 326 -50.87 41.03 -11.43
C LYS A 326 -51.76 42.21 -11.84
N ALA A 327 -51.60 43.35 -11.18
CA ALA A 327 -52.37 44.57 -11.46
C ALA A 327 -52.11 45.10 -12.87
N PHE A 328 -50.87 45.01 -13.36
CA PHE A 328 -50.50 45.42 -14.72
C PHE A 328 -51.27 44.63 -15.79
N SER A 329 -51.42 43.31 -15.58
CA SER A 329 -52.20 42.45 -16.46
C SER A 329 -53.70 42.71 -16.36
N GLU A 330 -54.24 42.87 -15.14
CA GLU A 330 -55.67 43.13 -14.91
C GLU A 330 -56.12 44.45 -15.56
N LYS A 331 -55.31 45.51 -15.40
CA LYS A 331 -55.59 46.83 -15.96
C LYS A 331 -55.17 46.98 -17.44
N LYS A 332 -54.63 45.93 -18.07
CA LYS A 332 -54.10 45.92 -19.46
C LYS A 332 -53.21 47.13 -19.79
N LEU A 333 -52.35 47.52 -18.86
CA LEU A 333 -51.55 48.76 -18.96
C LEU A 333 -50.60 48.78 -20.17
N GLY A 334 -50.19 47.61 -20.69
CA GLY A 334 -49.38 47.50 -21.90
C GLY A 334 -50.07 47.91 -23.20
N SER A 335 -51.39 48.09 -23.17
CA SER A 335 -52.19 48.59 -24.31
C SER A 335 -52.95 49.86 -23.95
N ALA A 336 -52.44 50.63 -22.98
CA ALA A 336 -52.99 51.95 -22.66
C ALA A 336 -52.91 52.83 -23.92
N LYS A 337 -54.05 53.39 -24.34
CA LYS A 337 -54.11 54.27 -25.50
C LYS A 337 -53.38 55.57 -25.17
N ALA A 338 -52.43 55.96 -26.03
CA ALA A 338 -51.86 57.30 -25.96
C ALA A 338 -52.91 58.31 -26.44
N GLU A 339 -52.95 59.47 -25.81
CA GLU A 339 -53.73 60.59 -26.31
C GLU A 339 -53.07 61.12 -27.60
N ASN A 340 -53.71 60.91 -28.75
CA ASN A 340 -53.24 61.45 -30.03
C ASN A 340 -53.46 62.97 -30.05
N LYS A 341 -52.43 63.73 -29.67
CA LYS A 341 -52.35 65.17 -29.94
C LYS A 341 -51.63 65.38 -31.27
N PRO A 342 -52.29 65.83 -32.35
CA PRO A 342 -51.61 66.12 -33.61
C PRO A 342 -50.72 67.35 -33.46
N GLY A 343 -49.46 67.14 -33.10
CA GLY A 343 -48.42 68.17 -33.20
C GLY A 343 -48.04 68.34 -34.68
N LYS A 344 -48.44 69.45 -35.32
CA LYS A 344 -47.93 69.80 -36.64
C LYS A 344 -46.45 70.17 -36.50
N PRO A 345 -45.51 69.57 -37.25
CA PRO A 345 -44.13 70.06 -37.28
C PRO A 345 -44.14 71.50 -37.82
N SER A 346 -43.35 72.40 -37.21
CA SER A 346 -43.30 73.80 -37.63
C SER A 346 -42.90 73.87 -39.11
N LYS A 347 -43.84 74.36 -39.94
CA LYS A 347 -43.59 74.61 -41.37
C LYS A 347 -42.58 75.74 -41.48
N GLY A 348 -41.49 75.46 -42.18
CA GLY A 348 -40.38 76.37 -42.40
C GLY A 348 -39.10 75.56 -42.42
N GLN A 349 -38.44 75.40 -41.28
CA GLN A 349 -37.05 74.98 -41.29
C GLN A 349 -36.80 73.45 -41.33
N PHE A 350 -37.68 72.61 -40.77
CA PHE A 350 -37.41 71.16 -40.73
C PHE A 350 -37.57 70.48 -42.10
N LEU A 351 -38.61 70.84 -42.86
CA LEU A 351 -38.83 70.26 -44.19
C LEU A 351 -37.90 70.86 -45.27
N GLU A 352 -37.49 72.12 -45.11
CA GLU A 352 -36.52 72.76 -46.02
C GLU A 352 -35.11 72.16 -45.86
N VAL A 353 -34.67 71.91 -44.63
CA VAL A 353 -33.39 71.21 -44.36
C VAL A 353 -33.44 69.72 -44.73
N LEU A 354 -34.61 69.07 -44.65
CA LEU A 354 -34.77 67.67 -45.06
C LEU A 354 -34.76 67.49 -46.60
N LYS A 355 -35.07 68.53 -47.37
CA LYS A 355 -35.21 68.47 -48.84
C LYS A 355 -34.07 69.11 -49.63
N SER A 356 -33.08 69.72 -48.99
CA SER A 356 -31.96 70.39 -49.65
C SER A 356 -30.74 69.48 -49.91
N ASN A 357 -30.97 68.36 -50.59
CA ASN A 357 -29.98 67.64 -51.42
C ASN A 357 -30.69 67.14 -52.68
#